data_AF-A0A0T2YLX6-F1
#
_entry.id   AF-A0A0T2YLX6-F1
#
_cell.length_a   1.000
_cell.length_b   1.000
_cell.length_c   1.000
_cell.angle_alpha   90.00
_cell.angle_beta   90.00
_cell.angle_gamma   90.00
#
_symmetry.space_group_name_H-M   'P 1'
#
loop_
_entity.id
_entity.type
_entity.pdbx_description
1 polymer ?
#
loop_
_entity_poly.entity_id
_entity_poly.type
_entity_poly.pdbx_seq_one_letter_code
_entity_poly.pdbx_strand_id
1 'polypeptide(L)'
;MSAAPGRSQASSHRSPQGEGTPVSADAVHPVDIVHHQASGQLDIGWSDGLQASMSSRDLRCACRCAACVKLRRDGLGPTPPATTRMTELHPVGEFGLQLCFDDGHDRGIYPWPYLRELSSTLASEA
;
A
#
# COMPACT_ATOMS: atom_id res chain seq x y z
N MET A 1 -9.40 -60.29 24.68
CA MET A 1 -9.59 -58.83 24.82
C MET A 1 -8.62 -58.34 25.89
N SER A 2 -7.49 -57.73 25.50
CA SER A 2 -6.60 -56.98 26.40
C SER A 2 -5.67 -56.14 25.54
N ALA A 3 -5.72 -54.82 25.73
CA ALA A 3 -5.00 -53.82 24.97
C ALA A 3 -4.15 -52.95 25.92
N ALA A 4 -3.16 -52.27 25.32
CA ALA A 4 -2.19 -51.28 25.84
C ALA A 4 -0.87 -51.88 26.42
N PRO A 5 0.31 -51.21 26.25
CA PRO A 5 0.47 -49.74 26.25
C PRO A 5 1.47 -49.10 25.26
N GLY A 6 1.26 -47.79 25.03
CA GLY A 6 2.27 -46.73 25.11
C GLY A 6 3.33 -46.60 24.01
N ARG A 7 3.34 -45.44 23.33
CA ARG A 7 4.31 -44.34 23.53
C ARG A 7 4.19 -43.31 22.39
N SER A 8 3.91 -42.07 22.76
CA SER A 8 4.13 -40.86 21.96
C SER A 8 5.60 -40.71 21.60
N GLN A 9 5.88 -40.34 20.35
CA GLN A 9 7.04 -39.58 19.79
C GLN A 9 6.65 -39.25 18.33
N ALA A 10 7.04 -38.17 17.66
CA ALA A 10 7.98 -37.11 17.94
C ALA A 10 7.51 -35.83 17.24
N SER A 11 7.95 -34.71 17.78
CA SER A 11 7.99 -33.40 17.14
C SER A 11 8.63 -33.44 15.75
N SER A 12 8.11 -32.63 14.83
CA SER A 12 8.94 -32.00 13.80
C SER A 12 8.35 -30.64 13.47
N HIS A 13 8.92 -29.68 14.17
CA HIS A 13 8.83 -28.26 13.93
C HIS A 13 9.29 -27.97 12.50
N ARG A 14 8.47 -27.30 11.70
CA ARG A 14 8.98 -26.54 10.55
C ARG A 14 8.40 -25.15 10.60
N SER A 15 9.04 -24.30 11.41
CA SER A 15 8.95 -22.86 11.24
C SER A 15 9.58 -22.51 9.89
N PRO A 16 8.88 -21.84 8.96
CA PRO A 16 9.59 -21.15 7.90
C PRO A 16 10.36 -20.00 8.56
N GLN A 17 11.68 -20.06 8.41
CA GLN A 17 12.59 -19.02 8.82
C GLN A 17 12.16 -17.72 8.13
N GLY A 18 11.96 -16.67 8.93
CA GLY A 18 11.83 -15.32 8.43
C GLY A 18 13.16 -14.90 7.82
N GLU A 19 13.27 -15.02 6.51
CA GLU A 19 14.27 -14.29 5.73
C GLU A 19 13.78 -12.85 5.64
N GLY A 20 14.03 -12.08 6.69
CA GLY A 20 13.99 -10.63 6.60
C GLY A 20 15.04 -10.22 5.59
N THR A 21 14.62 -9.92 4.35
CA THR A 21 15.47 -9.24 3.39
C THR A 21 15.99 -7.97 4.07
N PRO A 22 17.31 -7.75 4.15
CA PRO A 22 17.82 -6.50 4.67
C PRO A 22 17.30 -5.39 3.76
N VAL A 23 16.40 -4.55 4.28
CA VAL A 23 15.99 -3.33 3.61
C VAL A 23 17.21 -2.41 3.58
N SER A 24 17.90 -2.38 2.43
CA SER A 24 19.10 -1.57 2.23
C SER A 24 18.83 -0.12 2.61
N ALA A 25 19.75 0.50 3.35
CA ALA A 25 19.73 1.90 3.76
C ALA A 25 19.77 2.92 2.59
N ASP A 26 19.83 2.43 1.35
CA ASP A 26 19.76 3.18 0.09
C ASP A 26 18.34 3.20 -0.51
N ALA A 27 17.34 2.64 0.18
CA ALA A 27 15.98 2.63 -0.30
C ALA A 27 15.39 4.04 -0.31
N VAL A 28 14.93 4.48 -1.48
CA VAL A 28 14.22 5.74 -1.65
C VAL A 28 12.97 5.74 -0.76
N HIS A 29 12.87 6.73 0.12
CA HIS A 29 11.83 6.84 1.14
C HIS A 29 11.25 8.25 1.18
N PRO A 30 10.01 8.43 1.68
CA PRO A 30 9.46 9.76 1.83
C PRO A 30 10.19 10.52 2.94
N VAL A 31 10.54 11.77 2.67
CA VAL A 31 11.13 12.72 3.64
C VAL A 31 10.13 13.77 4.10
N ASP A 32 9.08 14.01 3.33
CA ASP A 32 7.97 14.90 3.67
C ASP A 32 6.67 14.39 3.05
N ILE A 33 5.56 14.54 3.77
CA ILE A 33 4.22 14.12 3.32
C ILE A 33 3.19 15.16 3.78
N VAL A 34 2.51 15.81 2.83
CA VAL A 34 1.50 16.82 3.11
C VAL A 34 0.20 16.50 2.39
N HIS A 35 -0.90 16.40 3.14
CA HIS A 35 -2.24 16.27 2.57
C HIS A 35 -2.97 17.60 2.57
N HIS A 36 -3.17 18.17 1.38
CA HIS A 36 -3.93 19.39 1.17
C HIS A 36 -5.42 19.08 1.01
N GLN A 37 -6.13 18.89 2.13
CA GLN A 37 -7.54 18.47 2.13
C GLN A 37 -8.47 19.36 1.28
N ALA A 38 -8.23 20.68 1.25
CA ALA A 38 -9.05 21.61 0.50
C ALA A 38 -8.95 21.37 -1.03
N SER A 39 -7.73 21.23 -1.54
CA SER A 39 -7.44 20.99 -2.97
C SER A 39 -7.49 19.52 -3.36
N GLY A 40 -7.50 18.60 -2.38
CA GLY A 40 -7.51 17.16 -2.61
C GLY A 40 -6.19 16.62 -3.17
N GLN A 41 -5.07 17.27 -2.85
CA GLN A 41 -3.72 16.87 -3.29
C GLN A 41 -2.94 16.21 -2.16
N LEU A 42 -2.14 15.20 -2.51
CA LEU A 42 -1.12 14.62 -1.65
C LEU A 42 0.25 14.95 -2.23
N ASP A 43 1.01 15.72 -1.48
CA ASP A 43 2.39 16.06 -1.80
C ASP A 43 3.32 15.13 -1.04
N ILE A 44 4.28 14.53 -1.76
CA ILE A 44 5.31 13.67 -1.19
C ILE A 44 6.68 14.14 -1.71
N GLY A 45 7.55 14.50 -0.76
CA GLY A 45 8.97 14.69 -1.00
C GLY A 45 9.72 13.39 -0.78
N TRP A 46 10.59 13.02 -1.72
CA TRP A 46 11.39 11.79 -1.68
C TRP A 46 12.86 12.09 -1.37
N SER A 47 13.54 11.13 -0.75
CA SER A 47 14.94 11.23 -0.35
C SER A 47 15.93 11.39 -1.52
N ASP A 48 15.51 11.04 -2.73
CA ASP A 48 16.27 11.23 -3.97
C ASP A 48 16.06 12.62 -4.61
N GLY A 49 15.29 13.50 -3.96
CA GLY A 49 15.00 14.85 -4.40
C GLY A 49 13.74 14.97 -5.27
N LEU A 50 13.07 13.87 -5.64
CA LEU A 50 11.80 13.96 -6.34
C LEU A 50 10.74 14.61 -5.44
N GLN A 51 10.00 15.56 -6.00
CA GLN A 51 8.78 16.10 -5.41
C GLN A 51 7.61 15.71 -6.30
N ALA A 52 6.55 15.15 -5.71
CA ALA A 52 5.37 14.74 -6.45
C ALA A 52 4.11 15.28 -5.76
N SER A 53 3.21 15.84 -6.57
CA SER A 53 1.86 16.23 -6.16
C SER A 53 0.87 15.35 -6.91
N MET A 54 0.05 14.58 -6.18
CA MET A 54 -0.87 13.60 -6.75
C MET A 54 -2.29 13.89 -6.30
N SER A 55 -3.24 13.91 -7.25
CA SER A 55 -4.63 14.18 -6.91
C SER A 55 -5.28 12.98 -6.21
N SER A 56 -6.30 13.26 -5.39
CA SER A 56 -7.15 12.25 -4.77
C SER A 56 -7.70 11.26 -5.81
N ARG A 57 -8.03 11.76 -7.01
CA ARG A 57 -8.56 10.95 -8.10
C ARG A 57 -7.51 9.99 -8.65
N ASP A 58 -6.28 10.46 -8.88
CA ASP A 58 -5.20 9.61 -9.42
C ASP A 58 -4.84 8.50 -8.43
N LEU A 59 -4.71 8.86 -7.15
CA LEU A 59 -4.51 7.90 -6.07
C LEU A 59 -5.66 6.89 -5.99
N ARG A 60 -6.90 7.33 -6.17
CA ARG A 60 -8.08 6.46 -6.15
C ARG A 60 -8.13 5.51 -7.36
N CYS A 61 -7.77 5.95 -8.56
CA CYS A 61 -7.58 5.10 -9.74
C CYS A 61 -6.51 4.03 -9.49
N ALA A 62 -5.45 4.42 -8.77
CA ALA A 62 -4.35 3.56 -8.37
C ALA A 62 -4.67 2.63 -7.18
N CYS A 63 -5.81 2.76 -6.51
CA CYS A 63 -6.16 1.99 -5.31
C CYS A 63 -5.98 0.47 -5.46
N ARG A 64 -5.33 -0.15 -4.47
CA ARG A 64 -5.04 -1.59 -4.40
C ARG A 64 -5.82 -2.33 -3.31
N CYS A 65 -6.97 -1.80 -2.87
CA CYS A 65 -7.85 -2.55 -1.97
C CYS A 65 -8.40 -3.82 -2.65
N ALA A 66 -8.90 -4.79 -1.87
CA ALA A 66 -9.36 -6.08 -2.39
C ALA A 66 -10.39 -5.95 -3.54
N ALA A 67 -11.31 -4.99 -3.44
CA ALA A 67 -12.30 -4.73 -4.48
C ALA A 67 -11.65 -4.23 -5.78
N CYS A 68 -10.72 -3.27 -5.71
CA CYS A 68 -10.00 -2.77 -6.89
C CYS A 68 -9.07 -3.81 -7.51
N VAL A 69 -8.41 -4.64 -6.69
CA VAL A 69 -7.57 -5.73 -7.18
C VAL A 69 -8.40 -6.76 -7.93
N LYS A 70 -9.57 -7.13 -7.40
CA LYS A 70 -10.52 -8.01 -8.10
C LYS A 70 -10.95 -7.39 -9.44
N LEU A 71 -11.36 -6.12 -9.42
CA LEU A 71 -11.78 -5.40 -10.63
C LEU A 71 -10.70 -5.43 -11.73
N ARG A 72 -9.42 -5.21 -11.37
CA ARG A 72 -8.29 -5.31 -12.31
C ARG A 72 -8.06 -6.72 -12.84
N ARG A 73 -8.25 -7.76 -12.00
CA ARG A 73 -8.19 -9.16 -12.45
C ARG A 73 -9.27 -9.48 -13.47
N ASP A 74 -10.41 -8.81 -13.38
CA ASP A 74 -11.52 -8.92 -14.34
C ASP A 74 -11.28 -8.05 -15.61
N GLY A 75 -10.09 -7.45 -15.75
CA GLY A 75 -9.70 -6.62 -16.90
C GLY A 75 -10.22 -5.18 -16.85
N LEU A 76 -10.76 -4.74 -15.71
CA LEU A 76 -11.36 -3.42 -15.54
C LEU A 76 -10.53 -2.53 -14.59
N GLY A 77 -10.50 -1.23 -14.84
CA GLY A 77 -9.87 -0.25 -13.95
C GLY A 77 -10.90 0.44 -13.03
N PRO A 78 -10.53 0.86 -11.81
CA PRO A 78 -11.37 1.75 -11.03
C PRO A 78 -11.65 3.05 -11.81
N THR A 79 -12.92 3.46 -11.87
CA THR A 79 -13.37 4.68 -12.55
C THR A 79 -14.08 5.61 -11.55
N PRO A 80 -13.33 6.20 -10.60
CA PRO A 80 -13.93 7.04 -9.57
C PRO A 80 -14.53 8.32 -10.15
N PRO A 81 -15.60 8.86 -9.54
CA PRO A 81 -16.12 10.19 -9.86
C PRO A 81 -15.02 11.26 -9.83
N ALA A 82 -15.12 12.27 -10.69
CA ALA A 82 -14.16 13.38 -10.71
C ALA A 82 -14.09 14.15 -9.37
N THR A 83 -15.16 14.05 -8.56
CA THR A 83 -15.30 14.71 -7.26
C THR A 83 -14.74 13.89 -6.09
N THR A 84 -14.21 12.69 -6.33
CA THR A 84 -13.74 11.79 -5.26
C THR A 84 -12.62 12.45 -4.45
N ARG A 85 -12.74 12.41 -3.12
CA ARG A 85 -11.77 13.00 -2.20
C ARG A 85 -11.12 11.94 -1.33
N MET A 86 -9.81 12.10 -1.13
CA MET A 86 -9.12 11.43 -0.04
C MET A 86 -9.54 12.12 1.27
N THR A 87 -10.10 11.35 2.19
CA THR A 87 -10.60 11.85 3.47
C THR A 87 -9.55 11.75 4.55
N GLU A 88 -8.82 10.62 4.57
CA GLU A 88 -7.86 10.31 5.61
C GLU A 88 -6.66 9.56 5.03
N LEU A 89 -5.54 9.64 5.75
CA LEU A 89 -4.38 8.81 5.52
C LEU A 89 -3.85 8.32 6.87
N HIS A 90 -3.40 7.08 6.91
CA HIS A 90 -2.85 6.47 8.12
C HIS A 90 -1.52 5.77 7.81
N PRO A 91 -0.48 5.97 8.63
CA PRO A 91 0.75 5.21 8.51
C PRO A 91 0.50 3.70 8.70
N VAL A 92 1.16 2.88 7.88
CA VAL A 92 1.12 1.42 7.99
C VAL A 92 2.52 0.94 8.34
N GLY A 93 2.85 1.05 9.65
CA GLY A 93 4.19 0.83 10.16
C GLY A 93 5.21 1.70 9.41
N GLU A 94 6.32 1.09 9.00
CA GLU A 94 7.39 1.76 8.22
C GLU A 94 7.25 1.50 6.71
N PHE A 95 6.17 0.85 6.26
CA PHE A 95 6.10 0.29 4.91
C PHE A 95 5.31 1.14 3.92
N GLY A 96 4.42 2.03 4.38
CA GLY A 96 3.55 2.80 3.49
C GLY A 96 2.42 3.53 4.21
N LEU A 97 1.42 3.91 3.42
CA LEU A 97 0.18 4.54 3.87
C LEU A 97 -1.02 3.66 3.56
N GLN A 98 -2.03 3.73 4.42
CA GLN A 98 -3.40 3.45 4.07
C GLN A 98 -4.04 4.78 3.66
N LEU A 99 -4.70 4.82 2.51
CA LEU A 99 -5.48 5.99 2.07
C LEU A 99 -6.97 5.64 2.09
N CYS A 100 -7.77 6.57 2.61
CA CYS A 100 -9.22 6.46 2.71
C CYS A 100 -9.89 7.47 1.79
N PHE A 101 -10.94 7.02 1.09
CA PHE A 101 -11.69 7.83 0.14
C PHE A 101 -13.17 7.92 0.52
N ASP A 102 -13.81 9.03 0.17
CA ASP A 102 -15.22 9.32 0.47
C ASP A 102 -16.23 8.40 -0.25
N ASP A 103 -15.78 7.66 -1.26
CA ASP A 103 -16.59 6.67 -2.00
C ASP A 103 -16.60 5.28 -1.36
N GLY A 104 -16.12 5.16 -0.11
CA GLY A 104 -16.12 3.92 0.67
C GLY A 104 -14.90 3.02 0.44
N HIS A 105 -13.88 3.50 -0.28
CA HIS A 105 -12.60 2.80 -0.40
C HIS A 105 -11.64 3.20 0.72
N ASP A 106 -11.80 2.58 1.88
CA ASP A 106 -11.07 2.91 3.11
C ASP A 106 -9.92 1.95 3.46
N ARG A 107 -9.69 0.91 2.65
CA ARG A 107 -8.70 -0.16 2.91
C ARG A 107 -7.56 -0.24 1.89
N GLY A 108 -7.34 0.82 1.12
CA GLY A 108 -6.27 0.85 0.12
C GLY A 108 -4.92 1.04 0.78
N ILE A 109 -4.02 0.04 0.69
CA ILE A 109 -2.63 0.14 1.17
C ILE A 109 -1.71 0.51 0.02
N TYR A 110 -0.86 1.50 0.26
CA TYR A 110 0.08 2.11 -0.67
C TYR A 110 1.49 2.02 -0.07
N PRO A 111 2.22 0.93 -0.36
CA PRO A 111 3.61 0.79 0.07
C PRO A 111 4.51 1.88 -0.52
N TRP A 112 5.59 2.27 0.17
CA TRP A 112 6.50 3.31 -0.33
C TRP A 112 7.04 3.06 -1.75
N PRO A 113 7.47 1.84 -2.12
CA PRO A 113 7.91 1.59 -3.49
C PRO A 113 6.82 1.86 -4.52
N TYR A 114 5.56 1.59 -4.16
CA TYR A 114 4.42 1.84 -5.04
C TYR A 114 4.07 3.33 -5.13
N LEU A 115 4.08 4.06 -4.01
CA LEU A 115 3.91 5.52 -4.04
C LEU A 115 5.04 6.20 -4.81
N ARG A 116 6.26 5.68 -4.75
CA ARG A 116 7.41 6.20 -5.49
C ARG A 116 7.25 5.97 -6.99
N GLU A 117 6.75 4.81 -7.39
CA GLU A 117 6.39 4.50 -8.79
C GLU A 117 5.31 5.47 -9.28
N LEU A 118 4.20 5.60 -8.55
CA LEU A 118 3.11 6.53 -8.89
C LEU A 118 3.59 7.97 -9.00
N SER A 119 4.45 8.40 -8.07
CA SER A 119 5.07 9.73 -8.08
C SER A 119 5.86 9.97 -9.37
N SER A 120 6.62 8.97 -9.83
CA SER A 120 7.40 9.07 -11.07
C SER A 120 6.53 9.09 -12.32
N THR A 121 5.50 8.25 -12.34
CA THR A 121 4.59 8.13 -13.48
C THR A 121 3.76 9.40 -13.63
N LEU A 122 3.16 9.89 -12.54
CA LEU A 122 2.27 11.06 -12.58
C LEU A 122 3.04 12.38 -12.75
N ALA A 123 4.27 12.48 -12.26
CA ALA A 123 5.11 13.66 -12.51
C ALA A 123 5.54 13.80 -13.97
N SER A 124 5.61 12.69 -14.73
CA SER A 124 5.95 12.73 -16.17
C SER A 124 4.79 13.20 -17.05
N GLU A 125 3.56 13.17 -16.53
CA GLU A 125 2.32 13.46 -17.27
C GLU A 125 1.79 14.89 -17.03
N ALA A 126 2.51 15.68 -16.22
CA ALA A 126 2.19 17.07 -15.86
C ALA A 126 3.12 18.07 -16.56
#